data_AF-A0A246JLF4-F1
#
_entry.id   AF-A0A246JLF4-F1
#
_cell.length_a   1.000
_cell.length_b   1.000
_cell.length_c   1.000
_cell.angle_alpha   90.00
_cell.angle_beta   90.00
_cell.angle_gamma   90.00
#
_symmetry.space_group_name_H-M   'P 1'
#
loop_
_entity.id
_entity.type
_entity.pdbx_description
1 polymer ?
#
loop_
_entity_poly.entity_id
_entity_poly.type
_entity_poly.pdbx_seq_one_letter_code
_entity_poly.pdbx_strand_id
1 'polypeptide(L)'
;MNTIRTTLAVAALLACGLATAQTTTTKPAAPAKTAAPAAAAAPAAKPKGKLMTRDELRACMASNQEIEDQSAALKKRESGVLAERDSLKAAKVESDKAEADLQATGTALKAEIEAVKAFGAEIEAGASKMEKDALKAKQDEYSARANALQPRIDAFNKARADRVEKNKAFNDRVDVQLKSLDEFNDNVEELADKRNEWKLKCGNKAYDEADEIAIKKELAAGKK
;
A
#
# COMPACT_ATOMS: atom_id res chain seq x y z
N MET A 1 -22.25 0.43 18.17
CA MET A 1 -21.16 1.34 17.76
C MET A 1 -19.89 0.50 17.74
N ASN A 2 -19.42 0.09 16.56
CA ASN A 2 -18.22 -0.76 16.37
C ASN A 2 -17.07 0.01 15.69
N THR A 3 -17.11 1.34 15.75
CA THR A 3 -16.19 2.29 15.10
C THR A 3 -14.75 2.29 15.66
N ILE A 4 -14.44 1.45 16.65
CA ILE A 4 -13.12 1.43 17.31
C ILE A 4 -12.11 0.51 16.58
N ARG A 5 -12.56 -0.39 15.69
CA ARG A 5 -11.64 -1.33 15.01
C ARG A 5 -11.02 -0.80 13.71
N THR A 6 -11.59 0.25 13.11
CA THR A 6 -11.17 0.79 11.80
C THR A 6 -9.95 1.71 11.86
N THR A 7 -9.62 2.29 13.03
CA THR A 7 -8.50 3.23 13.18
C THR A 7 -7.14 2.55 13.32
N LEU A 8 -7.07 1.31 13.81
CA LEU A 8 -5.79 0.63 14.06
C LEU A 8 -5.15 0.03 12.80
N ALA A 9 -5.94 -0.51 11.86
CA ALA A 9 -5.39 -1.16 10.66
C ALA A 9 -4.82 -0.16 9.63
N VAL A 10 -5.41 1.04 9.51
CA VAL A 10 -4.96 2.06 8.55
C VAL A 10 -3.68 2.76 9.02
N ALA A 11 -3.47 2.88 10.34
CA ALA A 11 -2.22 3.41 10.89
C ALA A 11 -1.01 2.51 10.57
N ALA A 12 -1.20 1.18 10.53
CA ALA A 12 -0.15 0.23 10.14
C ALA A 12 0.27 0.38 8.66
N LEU A 13 -0.67 0.67 7.76
CA LEU A 13 -0.39 0.95 6.34
C LEU A 13 0.45 2.23 6.12
N LEU A 14 0.42 3.20 7.05
CA LEU A 14 1.27 4.40 6.97
C LEU A 14 2.69 4.19 7.52
N ALA A 15 2.89 3.20 8.39
CA ALA A 15 4.17 2.98 9.08
C ALA A 15 5.07 1.94 8.39
N CYS A 16 4.52 1.07 7.52
CA CYS A 16 5.31 0.10 6.76
C CYS A 16 5.98 0.79 5.55
N GLY A 17 7.11 1.44 5.80
CA GLY A 17 8.00 1.92 4.75
C GLY A 17 8.54 0.74 3.94
N LEU A 18 8.42 0.81 2.61
CA LEU A 18 9.08 -0.14 1.71
C LEU A 18 10.58 -0.04 1.97
N ALA A 19 11.21 -1.16 2.34
CA ALA A 19 12.64 -1.26 2.51
C ALA A 19 13.31 -1.12 1.13
N THR A 20 13.59 0.12 0.73
CA THR A 20 14.41 0.39 -0.45
C THR A 20 15.86 0.11 -0.07
N ALA A 21 16.41 -0.99 -0.56
CA ALA A 21 17.83 -1.29 -0.38
C ALA A 21 18.68 -0.24 -1.12
N GLN A 22 19.11 0.81 -0.42
CA GLN A 22 20.07 1.80 -0.91
C GLN A 22 21.43 1.13 -1.14
N THR A 23 21.75 0.81 -2.39
CA THR A 23 23.12 0.48 -2.78
C THR A 23 23.94 1.77 -2.85
N THR A 24 24.66 2.10 -1.79
CA THR A 24 25.68 3.15 -1.81
C THR A 24 26.89 2.67 -2.61
N THR A 25 27.06 3.19 -3.83
CA THR A 25 28.29 3.06 -4.59
C THR A 25 29.35 4.00 -4.00
N THR A 26 30.18 3.49 -3.08
CA THR A 26 31.39 4.20 -2.65
C THR A 26 32.40 4.24 -3.80
N LYS A 27 32.54 5.40 -4.42
CA LYS A 27 33.60 5.73 -5.38
C LYS A 27 34.95 5.81 -4.63
N PRO A 28 35.99 5.04 -5.01
CA PRO A 28 37.31 5.23 -4.42
C PRO A 28 37.92 6.56 -4.90
N ALA A 29 38.49 7.31 -3.96
CA ALA A 29 39.28 8.51 -4.24
C ALA A 29 40.57 8.15 -4.99
N ALA A 30 40.97 9.02 -5.93
CA ALA A 30 42.20 8.88 -6.70
C ALA A 30 43.45 9.07 -5.81
N PRO A 31 44.50 8.24 -5.94
CA PRO A 31 45.76 8.47 -5.23
C PRO A 31 46.62 9.51 -5.97
N ALA A 32 47.25 10.39 -5.20
CA ALA A 32 48.19 11.40 -5.65
C ALA A 32 49.56 10.78 -6.05
N LYS A 33 50.18 11.37 -7.09
CA LYS A 33 51.52 11.07 -7.61
C LYS A 33 52.60 11.18 -6.54
N THR A 34 53.45 10.15 -6.43
CA THR A 34 54.84 10.28 -5.97
C THR A 34 55.76 9.44 -6.85
N ALA A 35 57.00 9.93 -7.03
CA ALA A 35 57.95 9.56 -8.06
C ALA A 35 58.64 8.20 -7.86
N ALA A 36 59.12 7.64 -8.97
CA ALA A 36 59.86 6.38 -9.06
C ALA A 36 61.20 6.40 -8.30
N PRO A 37 61.66 5.22 -7.85
CA PRO A 37 62.94 4.75 -8.39
C PRO A 37 62.97 3.24 -8.71
N ALA A 38 63.79 2.96 -9.73
CA ALA A 38 64.59 1.77 -10.03
C ALA A 38 63.95 0.36 -10.03
N ALA A 39 64.19 -0.33 -11.14
CA ALA A 39 63.83 -1.71 -11.43
C ALA A 39 64.24 -2.69 -10.30
N ALA A 40 63.24 -3.10 -9.51
CA ALA A 40 63.30 -4.30 -8.69
C ALA A 40 62.63 -5.44 -9.45
N ALA A 41 63.24 -6.62 -9.35
CA ALA A 41 62.84 -7.87 -10.00
C ALA A 41 61.32 -8.10 -9.98
N ALA A 42 60.82 -8.68 -11.07
CA ALA A 42 59.42 -9.01 -11.28
C ALA A 42 58.82 -9.60 -9.98
N PRO A 43 57.70 -9.06 -9.46
CA PRO A 43 57.04 -9.67 -8.32
C PRO A 43 56.68 -11.09 -8.74
N ALA A 44 57.24 -12.07 -8.03
CA ALA A 44 56.84 -13.46 -8.15
C ALA A 44 55.31 -13.49 -8.17
N ALA A 45 54.75 -14.01 -9.27
CA ALA A 45 53.32 -14.03 -9.51
C ALA A 45 52.65 -14.54 -8.25
N LYS A 46 51.81 -13.70 -7.63
CA LYS A 46 50.89 -14.16 -6.59
C LYS A 46 50.26 -15.45 -7.12
N PRO A 47 50.24 -16.55 -6.35
CA PRO A 47 49.69 -17.81 -6.83
C PRO A 47 48.35 -17.49 -7.45
N LYS A 48 48.19 -17.75 -8.76
CA LYS A 48 46.96 -17.46 -9.50
C LYS A 48 45.85 -18.06 -8.65
N GLY A 49 45.04 -17.20 -8.02
CA GLY A 49 43.89 -17.64 -7.26
C GLY A 49 43.13 -18.58 -8.19
N LYS A 50 42.76 -19.78 -7.69
CA LYS A 50 42.17 -20.82 -8.52
C LYS A 50 41.04 -20.19 -9.36
N LEU A 51 41.24 -20.18 -10.68
CA LEU A 51 40.22 -19.69 -11.60
C LEU A 51 38.97 -20.53 -11.41
N MET A 52 37.83 -19.87 -11.48
CA MET A 52 36.55 -20.54 -11.52
C MET A 52 36.49 -21.45 -12.75
N THR A 53 35.98 -22.66 -12.58
CA THR A 53 35.79 -23.57 -13.71
C THR A 53 34.68 -23.05 -14.63
N ARG A 54 34.67 -23.49 -15.90
CA ARG A 54 33.61 -23.13 -16.84
C ARG A 54 32.21 -23.44 -16.31
N ASP A 55 32.02 -24.55 -15.60
CA ASP A 55 30.72 -24.90 -15.03
C ASP A 55 30.32 -23.99 -13.86
N GLU A 56 31.27 -23.65 -12.99
CA GLU A 56 31.06 -22.67 -11.92
C GLU A 56 30.75 -21.28 -12.50
N LEU A 57 31.44 -20.85 -13.56
CA LEU A 57 31.18 -19.59 -14.25
C LEU A 57 29.78 -19.59 -14.90
N ARG A 58 29.36 -20.71 -15.50
CA ARG A 58 28.01 -20.84 -16.08
C ARG A 58 26.94 -20.70 -15.01
N ALA A 59 27.11 -21.37 -13.86
CA ALA A 59 26.19 -21.25 -12.73
C ALA A 59 26.13 -19.82 -12.18
N CYS A 60 27.28 -19.15 -12.05
CA CYS A 60 27.34 -17.75 -11.61
C CYS A 60 26.64 -16.78 -12.57
N MET A 61 26.80 -16.95 -13.89
CA MET A 61 26.11 -16.12 -14.88
C MET A 61 24.60 -16.36 -14.89
N ALA A 62 24.16 -17.62 -14.80
CA ALA A 62 22.74 -17.98 -14.75
C ALA A 62 22.05 -17.43 -13.48
N SER A 63 22.70 -17.56 -12.32
CA SER A 63 22.18 -17.01 -11.05
C SER A 63 22.13 -15.48 -11.08
N ASN A 64 23.11 -14.81 -11.69
CA ASN A 64 23.05 -13.36 -11.85
C ASN A 64 21.89 -12.93 -12.74
N GLN A 65 21.65 -13.65 -13.85
CA GLN A 65 20.52 -13.36 -14.72
C GLN A 65 19.19 -13.54 -13.98
N GLU A 66 19.04 -14.60 -13.19
CA GLU A 66 17.84 -14.82 -12.38
C GLU A 66 17.62 -13.69 -11.35
N ILE A 67 18.69 -13.22 -10.69
CA ILE A 67 18.64 -12.08 -9.77
C ILE A 67 18.18 -10.80 -10.49
N GLU A 68 18.70 -10.53 -11.68
CA GLU A 68 18.28 -9.36 -12.47
C GLU A 68 16.83 -9.48 -12.95
N ASP A 69 16.38 -10.66 -13.37
CA ASP A 69 15.00 -10.92 -13.77
C ASP A 69 14.04 -10.75 -12.60
N GLN A 70 14.38 -11.27 -11.41
CA GLN A 70 13.61 -11.10 -10.17
C GLN A 70 13.57 -9.64 -9.72
N SER A 71 14.70 -8.93 -9.82
CA SER A 71 14.79 -7.49 -9.54
C SER A 71 13.88 -6.67 -10.46
N ALA A 72 13.87 -6.97 -11.76
CA ALA A 72 12.99 -6.31 -12.72
C ALA A 72 11.50 -6.60 -12.45
N ALA A 73 11.18 -7.85 -12.12
CA ALA A 73 9.82 -8.25 -11.75
C ALA A 73 9.33 -7.52 -10.48
N LEU A 74 10.19 -7.40 -9.45
CA LEU A 74 9.86 -6.68 -8.23
C LEU A 74 9.64 -5.18 -8.47
N LYS A 75 10.51 -4.51 -9.24
CA LYS A 75 10.29 -3.10 -9.61
C LYS A 75 8.97 -2.87 -10.32
N LYS A 76 8.56 -3.80 -11.18
CA LYS A 76 7.23 -3.73 -11.83
C LYS A 76 6.11 -3.86 -10.80
N ARG A 77 6.23 -4.80 -9.85
CA ARG A 77 5.25 -5.02 -8.78
C ARG A 77 5.16 -3.83 -7.81
N GLU A 78 6.28 -3.17 -7.51
CA GLU A 78 6.37 -2.01 -6.61
C GLU A 78 5.38 -0.91 -6.99
N SER A 79 5.32 -0.57 -8.29
CA SER A 79 4.38 0.45 -8.80
C SER A 79 2.92 0.12 -8.51
N GLY A 80 2.53 -1.17 -8.61
CA GLY A 80 1.17 -1.63 -8.34
C GLY A 80 0.83 -1.56 -6.84
N VAL A 81 1.78 -1.98 -6.00
CA VAL A 81 1.65 -1.92 -4.53
C VAL A 81 1.52 -0.47 -4.06
N LEU A 82 2.32 0.44 -4.61
CA LEU A 82 2.25 1.87 -4.31
C LEU A 82 0.96 2.52 -4.79
N ALA A 83 0.51 2.20 -6.00
CA ALA A 83 -0.73 2.72 -6.55
C ALA A 83 -1.96 2.29 -5.72
N GLU A 84 -2.02 1.03 -5.29
CA GLU A 84 -3.13 0.56 -4.44
C GLU A 84 -3.08 1.20 -3.05
N ARG A 85 -1.89 1.39 -2.47
CA ARG A 85 -1.73 2.16 -1.22
C ARG A 85 -2.31 3.57 -1.35
N ASP A 86 -2.01 4.27 -2.44
CA ASP A 86 -2.47 5.64 -2.65
C ASP A 86 -3.98 5.71 -2.93
N SER A 87 -4.50 4.72 -3.68
CA SER A 87 -5.93 4.50 -3.87
C SER A 87 -6.66 4.27 -2.54
N LEU A 88 -6.11 3.45 -1.65
CA LEU A 88 -6.67 3.21 -0.31
C LEU A 88 -6.63 4.45 0.58
N LYS A 89 -5.56 5.25 0.52
CA LYS A 89 -5.49 6.54 1.24
C LYS A 89 -6.59 7.50 0.77
N ALA A 90 -6.77 7.64 -0.54
CA ALA A 90 -7.84 8.49 -1.09
C ALA A 90 -9.23 7.97 -0.69
N ALA A 91 -9.46 6.66 -0.80
CA ALA A 91 -10.71 6.03 -0.38
C ALA A 91 -10.98 6.21 1.12
N LYS A 92 -9.95 6.23 1.97
CA LYS A 92 -10.08 6.51 3.41
C LYS A 92 -10.56 7.92 3.68
N VAL A 93 -10.01 8.93 3.00
CA VAL A 93 -10.45 10.33 3.14
C VAL A 93 -11.93 10.48 2.77
N GLU A 94 -12.34 9.89 1.64
CA GLU A 94 -13.75 9.89 1.23
C GLU A 94 -14.65 9.12 2.21
N SER A 95 -14.13 8.04 2.80
CA SER A 95 -14.84 7.30 3.85
C SER A 95 -15.09 8.15 5.09
N ASP A 96 -14.06 8.86 5.56
CA ASP A 96 -14.13 9.69 6.76
C ASP A 96 -15.08 10.87 6.58
N LYS A 97 -15.05 11.50 5.40
CA LYS A 97 -16.00 12.56 5.05
C LYS A 97 -17.44 12.05 5.06
N ALA A 98 -17.71 10.91 4.42
CA ALA A 98 -19.05 10.35 4.40
C ALA A 98 -19.56 9.91 5.79
N GLU A 99 -18.66 9.49 6.69
CA GLU A 99 -19.03 9.16 8.07
C GLU A 99 -19.36 10.43 8.86
N ALA A 100 -18.60 11.51 8.68
CA ALA A 100 -18.91 12.82 9.26
C ALA A 100 -20.26 13.37 8.74
N ASP A 101 -20.51 13.27 7.44
CA ASP A 101 -21.77 13.71 6.82
C ASP A 101 -22.97 12.91 7.34
N LEU A 102 -22.83 11.59 7.51
CA LEU A 102 -23.86 10.75 8.12
C LEU A 102 -24.09 11.11 9.58
N GLN A 103 -23.04 11.37 10.36
CA GLN A 103 -23.19 11.78 11.75
C GLN A 103 -23.93 13.13 11.86
N ALA A 104 -23.57 14.10 11.00
CA ALA A 104 -24.23 15.39 10.94
C ALA A 104 -25.72 15.24 10.56
N THR A 105 -26.00 14.46 9.51
CA THR A 105 -27.36 14.18 9.04
C THR A 105 -28.18 13.48 10.12
N GLY A 106 -27.62 12.49 10.81
CA GLY A 106 -28.29 11.78 11.90
C GLY A 106 -28.60 12.70 13.08
N THR A 107 -27.71 13.64 13.40
CA THR A 107 -27.94 14.65 14.45
C THR A 107 -29.06 15.60 14.06
N ALA A 108 -29.04 16.12 12.83
CA ALA A 108 -30.07 17.01 12.32
C ALA A 108 -31.45 16.31 12.27
N LEU A 109 -31.49 15.08 11.76
CA LEU A 109 -32.72 14.30 11.67
C LEU A 109 -33.30 14.00 13.06
N LYS A 110 -32.46 13.68 14.05
CA LYS A 110 -32.91 13.51 15.43
C LYS A 110 -33.52 14.80 16.00
N ALA A 111 -32.90 15.95 15.75
CA ALA A 111 -33.43 17.23 16.19
C ALA A 111 -34.79 17.54 15.54
N GLU A 112 -34.96 17.23 14.26
CA GLU A 112 -36.23 17.40 13.55
C GLU A 112 -37.32 16.46 14.09
N ILE A 113 -36.99 15.19 14.37
CA ILE A 113 -37.92 14.25 14.99
C ILE A 113 -38.42 14.81 16.34
N GLU A 114 -37.50 15.28 17.19
CA GLU A 114 -37.87 15.88 18.49
C GLU A 114 -38.69 17.17 18.32
N ALA A 115 -38.38 18.00 17.31
CA ALA A 115 -39.15 19.22 17.03
C ALA A 115 -40.57 18.92 16.55
N VAL A 116 -40.76 17.91 15.68
CA VAL A 116 -42.09 17.47 15.24
C VAL A 116 -42.88 16.89 16.42
N LYS A 117 -42.23 16.08 17.26
CA LYS A 117 -42.85 15.51 18.47
C LYS A 117 -43.28 16.60 19.46
N ALA A 118 -42.43 17.61 19.69
CA ALA A 118 -42.75 18.75 20.54
C ALA A 118 -43.93 19.55 19.99
N PHE A 119 -43.97 19.78 18.67
CA PHE A 119 -45.09 20.45 18.01
C PHE A 119 -46.41 19.67 18.19
N GLY A 120 -46.38 18.34 18.08
CA GLY A 120 -47.53 17.49 18.38
C GLY A 120 -48.02 17.63 19.83
N ALA A 121 -47.09 17.62 20.79
CA ALA A 121 -47.42 17.81 22.20
C ALA A 121 -48.01 19.19 22.51
N GLU A 122 -47.53 20.25 21.84
CA GLU A 122 -48.11 21.60 21.95
C GLU A 122 -49.55 21.66 21.41
N ILE A 123 -49.83 20.95 20.30
CA ILE A 123 -51.18 20.84 19.75
C ILE A 123 -52.10 20.14 20.75
N GLU A 124 -51.68 19.00 21.31
CA GLU A 124 -52.46 18.24 22.30
C GLU A 124 -52.75 19.07 23.56
N ALA A 125 -51.73 19.75 24.11
CA ALA A 125 -51.88 20.57 25.31
C ALA A 125 -52.73 21.83 25.09
N GLY A 126 -52.71 22.38 23.86
CA GLY A 126 -53.42 23.60 23.48
C GLY A 126 -54.82 23.38 22.89
N ALA A 127 -55.17 22.15 22.52
CA ALA A 127 -56.35 21.84 21.71
C ALA A 127 -57.66 22.41 22.27
N SER A 128 -57.87 22.31 23.59
CA SER A 128 -59.11 22.78 24.24
C SER A 128 -59.23 24.30 24.32
N LYS A 129 -58.17 25.04 23.99
CA LYS A 129 -58.09 26.51 24.09
C LYS A 129 -58.00 27.18 22.72
N MET A 130 -57.92 26.39 21.63
CA MET A 130 -57.81 26.90 20.27
C MET A 130 -59.18 26.89 19.59
N GLU A 131 -59.45 27.91 18.79
CA GLU A 131 -60.55 27.90 17.84
C GLU A 131 -60.39 26.75 16.84
N LYS A 132 -61.52 26.19 16.38
CA LYS A 132 -61.55 24.97 15.57
C LYS A 132 -60.70 25.07 14.30
N ASP A 133 -60.74 26.21 13.63
CA ASP A 133 -59.99 26.44 12.40
C ASP A 133 -58.48 26.57 12.65
N ALA A 134 -58.08 27.18 13.78
CA ALA A 134 -56.69 27.29 14.19
C ALA A 134 -56.11 25.92 14.58
N LEU A 135 -56.88 25.10 15.30
CA LEU A 135 -56.51 23.73 15.65
C LEU A 135 -56.31 22.88 14.38
N LYS A 136 -57.25 22.98 13.44
CA LYS A 136 -57.16 22.26 12.17
C LYS A 136 -55.91 22.67 11.37
N ALA A 137 -55.62 23.96 11.27
CA ALA A 137 -54.42 24.44 10.59
C ALA A 137 -53.12 23.88 11.20
N LYS A 138 -53.02 23.83 12.53
CA LYS A 138 -51.86 23.21 13.21
C LYS A 138 -51.77 21.70 13.00
N GLN A 139 -52.90 20.98 13.00
CA GLN A 139 -52.92 19.53 12.72
C GLN A 139 -52.49 19.22 11.29
N ASP A 140 -52.92 20.03 10.32
CA ASP A 140 -52.53 19.91 8.92
C ASP A 140 -51.02 20.20 8.77
N GLU A 141 -50.48 21.21 9.47
CA GLU A 141 -49.04 21.49 9.51
C GLU A 141 -48.24 20.35 10.16
N TYR A 142 -48.71 19.80 11.28
CA TYR A 142 -48.06 18.65 11.94
C TYR A 142 -47.98 17.45 10.99
N SER A 143 -49.09 17.15 10.32
CA SER A 143 -49.16 16.07 9.33
C SER A 143 -48.21 16.31 8.17
N ALA A 144 -48.12 17.54 7.66
CA ALA A 144 -47.18 17.91 6.60
C ALA A 144 -45.72 17.72 7.04
N ARG A 145 -45.36 18.17 8.26
CA ARG A 145 -44.01 17.99 8.83
C ARG A 145 -43.67 16.51 9.02
N ALA A 146 -44.60 15.71 9.56
CA ALA A 146 -44.42 14.28 9.76
C ALA A 146 -44.24 13.54 8.41
N ASN A 147 -45.07 13.85 7.42
CA ASN A 147 -44.98 13.26 6.08
C ASN A 147 -43.68 13.64 5.36
N ALA A 148 -43.15 14.85 5.56
CA ALA A 148 -41.87 15.27 5.00
C ALA A 148 -40.67 14.57 5.67
N LEU A 149 -40.83 14.08 6.90
CA LEU A 149 -39.76 13.46 7.68
C LEU A 149 -39.49 12.02 7.25
N GLN A 150 -40.54 11.26 6.92
CA GLN A 150 -40.42 9.84 6.59
C GLN A 150 -39.43 9.57 5.43
N PRO A 151 -39.49 10.27 4.27
CA PRO A 151 -38.53 10.06 3.18
C PRO A 151 -37.08 10.35 3.60
N ARG A 152 -36.87 11.30 4.53
CA ARG A 152 -35.54 11.66 5.03
C ARG A 152 -34.99 10.58 5.95
N ILE A 153 -35.84 9.98 6.78
CA ILE A 153 -35.50 8.81 7.60
C ILE A 153 -35.11 7.63 6.71
N ASP A 154 -35.90 7.35 5.67
CA ASP A 154 -35.65 6.24 4.74
C ASP A 154 -34.34 6.45 3.97
N ALA A 155 -34.10 7.67 3.48
CA ALA A 155 -32.85 8.03 2.81
C ALA A 155 -31.64 7.89 3.74
N PHE A 156 -31.75 8.32 5.01
CA PHE A 156 -30.70 8.18 6.01
C PHE A 156 -30.40 6.70 6.32
N ASN A 157 -31.44 5.89 6.52
CA ASN A 157 -31.31 4.46 6.78
C ASN A 157 -30.67 3.72 5.59
N LYS A 158 -31.07 4.07 4.36
CA LYS A 158 -30.46 3.55 3.15
C LYS A 158 -28.98 3.93 3.06
N ALA A 159 -28.65 5.21 3.24
CA ALA A 159 -27.26 5.67 3.21
C ALA A 159 -26.40 4.96 4.25
N ARG A 160 -26.95 4.72 5.46
CA ARG A 160 -26.27 3.95 6.52
C ARG A 160 -26.03 2.49 6.11
N ALA A 161 -27.00 1.83 5.51
CA ALA A 161 -26.85 0.45 5.01
C ALA A 161 -25.81 0.37 3.89
N ASP A 162 -25.88 1.26 2.90
CA ASP A 162 -24.92 1.33 1.80
C ASP A 162 -23.48 1.57 2.31
N ARG A 163 -23.31 2.28 3.43
CA ARG A 163 -22.00 2.46 4.07
C ARG A 163 -21.45 1.21 4.73
N VAL A 164 -22.27 0.32 5.27
CA VAL A 164 -21.80 -0.95 5.84
C VAL A 164 -21.10 -1.78 4.75
N GLU A 165 -21.74 -1.92 3.59
CA GLU A 165 -21.17 -2.65 2.45
C GLU A 165 -19.90 -2.00 1.90
N LYS A 166 -19.89 -0.67 1.75
CA LYS A 166 -18.69 0.06 1.33
C LYS A 166 -17.53 -0.10 2.31
N ASN A 167 -17.79 -0.06 3.62
CA ASN A 167 -16.77 -0.25 4.64
C ASN A 167 -16.22 -1.68 4.61
N LYS A 168 -17.08 -2.69 4.39
CA LYS A 168 -16.64 -4.08 4.20
C LYS A 168 -15.70 -4.20 2.99
N ALA A 169 -16.11 -3.68 1.83
CA ALA A 169 -15.30 -3.73 0.62
C ALA A 169 -13.95 -2.98 0.78
N PHE A 170 -13.94 -1.85 1.50
CA PHE A 170 -12.71 -1.14 1.83
C PHE A 170 -11.78 -1.99 2.71
N ASN A 171 -12.30 -2.65 3.74
CA ASN A 171 -11.51 -3.52 4.61
C ASN A 171 -10.96 -4.73 3.86
N ASP A 172 -11.76 -5.36 3.00
CA ASP A 172 -11.31 -6.48 2.16
C ASP A 172 -10.11 -6.06 1.27
N ARG A 173 -10.13 -4.83 0.72
CA ARG A 173 -8.98 -4.28 -0.04
C ARG A 173 -7.77 -3.98 0.83
N VAL A 174 -7.97 -3.47 2.05
CA VAL A 174 -6.89 -3.24 3.02
C VAL A 174 -6.18 -4.56 3.36
N ASP A 175 -6.94 -5.64 3.62
CA ASP A 175 -6.37 -6.95 3.92
C ASP A 175 -5.57 -7.53 2.74
N VAL A 176 -6.08 -7.36 1.51
CA VAL A 176 -5.34 -7.74 0.29
C VAL A 176 -4.06 -6.92 0.15
N GLN A 177 -4.10 -5.62 0.39
CA GLN A 177 -2.92 -4.76 0.30
C GLN A 177 -1.87 -5.11 1.35
N LEU A 178 -2.27 -5.43 2.58
CA LEU A 178 -1.34 -5.86 3.63
C LEU A 178 -0.60 -7.13 3.21
N LYS A 179 -1.32 -8.15 2.72
CA LYS A 179 -0.70 -9.36 2.19
C LYS A 179 0.25 -9.06 1.02
N SER A 180 -0.14 -8.17 0.12
CA SER A 180 0.69 -7.77 -1.02
C SER A 180 1.97 -7.06 -0.59
N LEU A 181 1.91 -6.25 0.48
CA LEU A 181 3.08 -5.61 1.09
C LEU A 181 4.00 -6.62 1.76
N ASP A 182 3.43 -7.56 2.54
CA ASP A 182 4.21 -8.63 3.20
C ASP A 182 4.93 -9.47 2.14
N GLU A 183 4.21 -9.97 1.14
CA GLU A 183 4.80 -10.72 0.03
C GLU A 183 5.85 -9.90 -0.72
N PHE A 184 5.62 -8.61 -0.93
CA PHE A 184 6.60 -7.75 -1.60
C PHE A 184 7.89 -7.64 -0.78
N ASN A 185 7.78 -7.43 0.53
CA ASN A 185 8.93 -7.32 1.43
C ASN A 185 9.69 -8.64 1.52
N ASP A 186 8.98 -9.77 1.68
CA ASP A 186 9.60 -11.10 1.69
C ASP A 186 10.42 -11.36 0.42
N ASN A 187 9.88 -11.01 -0.76
CA ASN A 187 10.60 -11.16 -2.02
C ASN A 187 11.82 -10.22 -2.12
N VAL A 188 11.74 -9.02 -1.54
CA VAL A 188 12.88 -8.09 -1.48
C VAL A 188 13.99 -8.64 -0.60
N GLU A 189 13.66 -9.21 0.55
CA GLU A 189 14.62 -9.86 1.45
C GLU A 189 15.25 -11.10 0.80
N GLU A 190 14.45 -11.97 0.20
CA GLU A 190 14.94 -13.15 -0.53
C GLU A 190 15.90 -12.75 -1.66
N LEU A 191 15.56 -11.71 -2.43
CA LEU A 191 16.43 -11.21 -3.49
C LEU A 191 17.74 -10.62 -2.93
N ALA A 192 17.68 -9.95 -1.78
CA ALA A 192 18.88 -9.42 -1.12
C ALA A 192 19.81 -10.56 -0.67
N ASP A 193 19.25 -11.63 -0.11
CA ASP A 193 20.00 -12.82 0.30
C ASP A 193 20.63 -13.52 -0.90
N LYS A 194 19.86 -13.76 -1.98
CA LYS A 194 20.39 -14.31 -3.24
C LYS A 194 21.54 -13.47 -3.80
N ARG A 195 21.40 -12.14 -3.77
CA ARG A 195 22.47 -11.23 -4.21
C ARG A 195 23.71 -11.33 -3.34
N ASN A 196 23.54 -11.44 -2.02
CA ASN A 196 24.66 -11.59 -1.09
C ASN A 196 25.37 -12.93 -1.29
N GLU A 197 24.61 -14.01 -1.43
CA GLU A 197 25.14 -15.34 -1.74
C GLU A 197 25.90 -15.35 -3.07
N TRP A 198 25.32 -14.75 -4.11
CA TRP A 198 25.98 -14.60 -5.40
C TRP A 198 27.28 -13.79 -5.29
N LYS A 199 27.29 -12.68 -4.55
CA LYS A 199 28.52 -11.89 -4.34
C LYS A 199 29.61 -12.69 -3.64
N LEU A 200 29.25 -13.49 -2.64
CA LEU A 200 30.18 -14.35 -1.91
C LEU A 200 30.75 -15.46 -2.80
N LYS A 201 29.92 -16.07 -3.65
CA LYS A 201 30.32 -17.20 -4.51
C LYS A 201 30.97 -16.77 -5.82
N CYS A 202 30.56 -15.65 -6.39
CA CYS A 202 30.85 -15.27 -7.77
C CYS A 202 31.49 -13.88 -7.90
N GLY A 203 31.05 -12.89 -7.11
CA GLY A 203 31.29 -11.46 -7.37
C GLY A 203 32.74 -10.99 -7.42
N ASN A 204 33.68 -11.72 -6.82
CA ASN A 204 35.12 -11.38 -6.81
C ASN A 204 36.02 -12.55 -7.27
N LYS A 205 35.46 -13.57 -7.94
CA LYS A 205 36.25 -14.72 -8.42
C LYS A 205 36.81 -14.45 -9.80
N ALA A 206 38.09 -14.75 -9.99
CA ALA A 206 38.72 -14.72 -11.30
C ALA A 206 38.24 -15.90 -12.15
N TYR A 207 38.06 -15.67 -13.44
CA TYR A 207 37.61 -16.67 -14.42
C TYR A 207 38.35 -16.48 -15.74
N ASP A 208 38.24 -17.45 -16.65
CA ASP A 208 38.80 -17.34 -18.00
C ASP A 208 37.83 -16.61 -18.94
N GLU A 209 38.31 -15.57 -19.63
CA GLU A 209 37.51 -14.77 -20.58
C GLU A 209 37.03 -15.63 -21.77
N ALA A 210 37.79 -16.66 -22.16
CA ALA A 210 37.39 -17.58 -23.22
C ALA A 210 36.16 -18.42 -22.79
N ASP A 211 36.12 -18.84 -21.53
CA ASP A 211 34.97 -19.55 -20.96
C ASP A 211 33.75 -18.63 -20.88
N GLU A 212 33.92 -17.36 -20.49
CA GLU A 212 32.84 -16.38 -20.48
C GLU A 212 32.22 -16.18 -21.88
N ILE A 213 33.06 -16.03 -22.91
CA ILE A 213 32.60 -15.87 -24.30
C ILE A 213 31.85 -17.11 -24.78
N ALA A 214 32.36 -18.31 -24.45
CA ALA A 214 31.71 -19.57 -24.82
C ALA A 214 30.34 -19.71 -24.15
N ILE A 215 30.27 -19.43 -22.84
CA ILE A 215 29.01 -19.50 -22.07
C ILE A 215 28.00 -18.46 -22.56
N LYS A 216 28.42 -17.22 -22.84
CA LYS A 216 27.52 -16.20 -23.42
C LYS A 216 26.91 -16.66 -24.74
N LYS A 217 27.68 -17.33 -25.60
CA LYS A 217 27.17 -17.91 -26.86
C LYS A 217 26.21 -19.07 -26.61
N GLU A 218 26.47 -19.91 -25.62
CA GLU A 218 25.57 -21.01 -25.21
C GLU A 218 24.23 -20.48 -24.70
N LEU A 219 24.27 -19.51 -23.79
CA LEU A 219 23.08 -18.86 -23.22
C LEU A 219 22.24 -18.16 -24.30
N ALA A 220 22.89 -17.44 -25.22
CA ALA A 220 22.22 -16.80 -26.36
C ALA A 220 21.58 -17.82 -27.32
N ALA A 221 22.12 -19.05 -27.39
CA ALA A 221 21.58 -20.14 -28.18
C ALA A 221 20.54 -20.99 -27.42
N GLY A 222 20.14 -20.60 -26.21
CA GLY A 222 19.18 -21.32 -25.37
C GLY A 222 19.71 -22.64 -24.80
N LYS A 223 21.02 -22.87 -24.84
CA LYS A 223 21.66 -24.06 -24.25
C LYS A 223 21.90 -23.79 -22.77
N LYS A 224 21.31 -24.62 -21.91
CA LYS A 224 21.52 -24.61 -20.46
C LYS A 224 22.74 -25.44 -20.09
#